data_AF-A0A9P5XGP5-F1
#
_entry.id   AF-A0A9P5XGP5-F1
#
_cell.length_a   1.000
_cell.length_b   1.000
_cell.length_c   1.000
_cell.angle_alpha   90.00
_cell.angle_beta   90.00
_cell.angle_gamma   90.00
#
_symmetry.space_group_name_H-M   'P 1'
#
loop_
_entity.id
_entity.type
_entity.pdbx_description
1 polymer ?
#
loop_
_entity_poly.entity_id
_entity_poly.type
_entity_poly.pdbx_seq_one_letter_code
_entity_poly.pdbx_strand_id
1 'polypeptide(L)'
;MSVNPVNPKPFLQELTGKPVYVRLKWGLEYKGFLVSTDGYMNLQLANTEEFQDGKSNGALGEVFIRCNNVLYIIRKLCKNNVLSKPPHRMIMGQWY
;
A
#
# COMPACT_ATOMS: atom_id res chain seq x y z
N MET A 1 -17.28 10.81 11.89
CA MET A 1 -15.80 10.88 11.95
C MET A 1 -15.38 11.74 10.77
N SER A 2 -14.89 12.96 11.00
CA SER A 2 -14.44 13.87 9.93
C SER A 2 -13.26 13.23 9.22
N VAL A 3 -13.44 12.83 7.96
CA VAL A 3 -12.31 12.47 7.10
C VAL A 3 -11.65 13.78 6.73
N ASN A 4 -10.65 14.18 7.51
CA ASN A 4 -9.81 15.31 7.10
C ASN A 4 -9.20 14.93 5.75
N PRO A 5 -9.39 15.74 4.69
CA PRO A 5 -8.83 15.43 3.38
C PRO A 5 -7.31 15.45 3.53
N VAL A 6 -6.73 14.25 3.61
CA VAL A 6 -5.28 14.11 3.62
C VAL A 6 -4.84 14.30 2.19
N ASN A 7 -4.02 15.32 1.95
CA ASN A 7 -3.43 15.51 0.63
C ASN A 7 -2.64 14.23 0.25
N PRO A 8 -2.89 13.67 -0.94
CA PRO A 8 -2.33 12.37 -1.32
C PRO A 8 -0.80 12.40 -1.45
N LYS A 9 -0.23 13.54 -1.86
CA LYS A 9 1.22 13.72 -2.00
C LYS A 9 1.98 13.61 -0.66
N PRO A 10 1.66 14.40 0.38
CA PRO A 10 2.32 14.24 1.68
C PRO A 10 2.01 12.90 2.33
N PHE A 11 0.84 12.30 2.06
CA PHE A 11 0.53 10.96 2.56
C PHE A 11 1.50 9.90 2.00
N LEU A 12 1.74 9.87 0.69
CA LEU A 12 2.68 8.93 0.08
C LEU A 12 4.12 9.15 0.54
N GLN A 13 4.53 10.41 0.71
CA GLN A 13 5.84 10.74 1.28
C GLN A 13 5.96 10.21 2.71
N GLU A 14 4.92 10.31 3.54
CA GLU A 14 4.94 9.77 4.90
C GLU A 14 5.02 8.24 4.94
N LEU A 15 4.57 7.55 3.90
CA LEU A 15 4.63 6.10 3.79
C LEU A 15 5.98 5.57 3.35
N THR A 16 6.84 6.43 2.81
CA THR A 16 8.18 6.05 2.35
C THR A 16 9.02 5.56 3.54
N GLY A 17 9.71 4.44 3.38
CA GLY A 17 10.47 3.74 4.42
C GLY A 17 9.63 2.90 5.40
N LYS A 18 8.30 2.84 5.23
CA LYS A 18 7.40 2.09 6.13
C LYS A 18 6.86 0.81 5.46
N PRO A 19 6.50 -0.21 6.26
CA PRO A 19 5.80 -1.38 5.74
C PRO A 19 4.38 -1.01 5.30
N VAL A 20 4.07 -1.33 4.04
CA VAL A 20 2.79 -1.03 3.39
C VAL A 20 2.15 -2.30 2.85
N TYR A 21 0.82 -2.25 2.75
CA TYR A 21 0.00 -3.24 2.07
C TYR A 21 -0.64 -2.59 0.85
N VAL A 22 -0.39 -3.17 -0.32
CA VAL A 22 -0.90 -2.71 -1.60
C VAL A 22 -1.83 -3.77 -2.14
N ARG A 23 -3.08 -3.41 -2.44
CA ARG A 23 -4.01 -4.33 -3.10
C ARG A 23 -4.20 -3.92 -4.54
N LEU A 24 -4.07 -4.89 -5.45
CA LEU A 24 -4.38 -4.72 -6.86
C LEU A 24 -5.89 -4.91 -7.11
N LYS A 25 -6.37 -4.40 -8.24
CA LYS A 25 -7.76 -4.61 -8.70
C LYS A 25 -8.13 -6.09 -8.86
N TRP A 26 -7.13 -6.93 -9.12
CA TRP A 26 -7.29 -8.35 -9.41
C TRP A 26 -7.30 -9.26 -8.18
N GLY A 27 -7.33 -8.69 -6.97
CA GLY A 27 -7.35 -9.46 -5.72
C GLY A 27 -5.97 -9.87 -5.19
N LEU A 28 -4.90 -9.66 -5.97
CA LEU A 28 -3.53 -9.79 -5.52
C LEU A 28 -3.18 -8.71 -4.49
N GLU A 29 -2.50 -9.15 -3.43
CA GLU A 29 -2.07 -8.29 -2.33
C GLU A 29 -0.55 -8.39 -2.17
N TYR A 30 0.12 -7.24 -2.14
CA TYR A 30 1.54 -7.14 -1.89
C TYR A 30 1.78 -6.51 -0.53
N LYS A 31 2.68 -7.13 0.23
CA LYS A 31 3.14 -6.62 1.50
C LYS A 31 4.64 -6.40 1.39
N GLY A 32 5.10 -5.18 1.60
CA GLY A 32 6.52 -4.86 1.48
C GLY A 32 6.87 -3.53 2.12
N PHE A 33 8.12 -3.13 2.00
CA PHE A 33 8.61 -1.82 2.42
C PHE A 33 8.58 -0.86 1.25
N LEU A 34 7.92 0.29 1.41
CA LEU A 34 7.91 1.31 0.38
C LEU A 34 9.27 2.01 0.31
N VAL A 35 10.03 1.80 -0.75
CA VAL A 35 11.36 2.42 -0.94
C VAL A 35 11.21 3.82 -1.50
N SER A 36 10.41 3.96 -2.54
CA SER A 36 10.18 5.23 -3.22
C SER A 36 8.83 5.24 -3.93
N THR A 37 8.34 6.44 -4.20
CA THR A 37 7.16 6.68 -5.04
C THR A 37 7.41 7.89 -5.94
N ASP A 38 6.80 7.89 -7.12
CA ASP A 38 6.88 9.01 -8.06
C ASP A 38 5.56 9.79 -8.15
N GLY A 39 5.55 10.85 -8.97
CA GLY A 39 4.39 11.73 -9.17
C GLY A 39 3.17 11.07 -9.79
N TYR A 40 3.35 9.93 -10.49
CA TYR A 40 2.25 9.10 -11.00
C TYR A 40 1.86 8.00 -10.02
N MET A 41 2.46 7.97 -8.83
CA MET A 41 2.18 7.00 -7.77
C MET A 41 2.53 5.55 -8.15
N ASN A 42 3.56 5.33 -8.97
CA ASN A 42 4.17 4.00 -9.03
C ASN A 42 4.92 3.75 -7.72
N LEU A 43 4.98 2.48 -7.34
CA LEU A 43 5.46 2.07 -6.03
C LEU A 43 6.64 1.13 -6.20
N GLN A 44 7.76 1.50 -5.59
CA GLN A 44 8.90 0.60 -5.44
C GLN A 44 8.79 -0.05 -4.06
N LEU A 45 8.62 -1.37 -4.04
CA LEU A 45 8.56 -2.16 -2.83
C LEU A 45 9.80 -3.04 -2.70
N ALA A 46 10.44 -3.01 -1.53
CA ALA A 46 11.49 -3.95 -1.15
C ALA A 46 10.94 -5.01 -0.19
N ASN A 47 11.58 -6.19 -0.19
CA ASN A 47 11.21 -7.32 0.66
C ASN A 47 9.72 -7.69 0.55
N THR A 48 9.22 -7.72 -0.68
CA THR A 48 7.82 -7.91 -1.00
C THR A 48 7.42 -9.37 -0.90
N GLU A 49 6.33 -9.63 -0.20
CA GLU A 49 5.62 -10.90 -0.14
C GLU A 49 4.31 -10.76 -0.91
N GLU A 50 4.00 -11.73 -1.77
CA GLU A 50 2.73 -11.81 -2.47
C GLU A 50 1.73 -12.67 -1.70
N PHE A 51 0.51 -12.16 -1.60
CA PHE A 51 -0.64 -12.83 -1.03
C PHE A 51 -1.74 -12.91 -2.09
N GLN A 52 -2.25 -14.12 -2.29
CA GLN A 52 -3.40 -14.40 -3.14
C GLN A 52 -4.44 -15.15 -2.30
N ASP A 53 -5.65 -14.60 -2.21
CA ASP A 53 -6.77 -15.18 -1.46
C ASP A 53 -6.41 -15.58 0.00
N GLY A 54 -5.57 -14.76 0.65
CA GLY A 54 -5.11 -14.98 2.03
C GLY A 54 -3.98 -16.00 2.18
N LYS A 55 -3.48 -16.59 1.08
CA LYS A 55 -2.31 -17.48 1.07
C LYS A 55 -1.07 -16.73 0.60
N SER A 56 0.03 -16.86 1.33
CA SER A 56 1.33 -16.33 0.89
C SER A 56 1.87 -17.17 -0.26
N ASN A 57 2.05 -16.56 -1.42
CA ASN A 57 2.56 -17.22 -2.63
C ASN A 57 4.10 -17.26 -2.64
N GLY A 58 4.74 -16.43 -1.82
CA GLY A 58 6.19 -16.40 -1.64
C GLY A 58 6.74 -14.98 -1.52
N ALA A 59 8.04 -14.89 -1.23
CA ALA A 59 8.78 -13.63 -1.25
C ALA A 59 9.31 -13.37 -2.67
N LEU A 60 8.96 -12.22 -3.24
CA LEU A 60 9.47 -11.76 -4.54
C LEU A 60 10.72 -10.88 -4.38
N GLY A 61 10.96 -10.32 -3.19
CA GLY A 61 12.08 -9.40 -2.98
C GLY A 61 11.73 -7.99 -3.45
N GLU A 62 12.47 -7.44 -4.41
CA GLU A 62 12.21 -6.10 -4.95
C GLU A 62 11.18 -6.14 -6.08
N VAL A 63 10.11 -5.36 -5.95
CA VAL A 63 8.99 -5.34 -6.90
C VAL A 63 8.64 -3.89 -7.23
N PHE A 64 8.40 -3.64 -8.51
CA PHE A 64 7.91 -2.36 -8.99
C PHE A 64 6.45 -2.47 -9.45
N ILE A 65 5.54 -1.75 -8.79
CA ILE A 65 4.12 -1.78 -9.09
C ILE A 65 3.70 -0.51 -9.81
N ARG A 66 3.08 -0.69 -10.99
CA ARG A 66 2.50 0.41 -11.75
C ARG A 66 1.20 0.90 -11.13
N CYS A 67 1.02 2.21 -11.04
CA CYS A 67 -0.14 2.85 -10.42
C CYS A 67 -1.50 2.42 -11.00
N ASN A 68 -1.55 2.14 -12.31
CA ASN A 68 -2.78 1.78 -13.05
C ASN A 68 -3.59 0.62 -12.44
N ASN A 69 -2.89 -0.33 -11.81
CA ASN A 69 -3.47 -1.55 -11.26
C ASN A 69 -3.69 -1.49 -9.74
N VAL A 70 -3.21 -0.43 -9.07
CA VAL A 70 -3.34 -0.26 -7.63
C VAL A 70 -4.77 0.15 -7.29
N LEU A 71 -5.41 -0.57 -6.37
CA LEU A 71 -6.73 -0.22 -5.86
C LEU A 71 -6.60 0.69 -4.64
N TYR A 72 -5.78 0.30 -3.67
CA TYR A 72 -5.48 1.12 -2.51
C TYR A 72 -4.13 0.76 -1.89
N ILE A 73 -3.62 1.70 -1.11
CA ILE A 73 -2.45 1.52 -0.24
C ILE A 73 -2.91 1.71 1.19
N ILE A 74 -2.45 0.79 2.04
CA ILE A 74 -2.68 0.82 3.48
C ILE A 74 -1.34 0.80 4.19
N ARG A 75 -1.17 1.72 5.13
CA ARG A 75 -0.06 1.64 6.08
C ARG A 75 -0.32 0.50 7.07
N LYS A 76 0.69 -0.34 7.33
CA LYS A 76 0.63 -1.20 8.51
C LYS A 76 0.66 -0.33 9.76
N LEU A 77 -0.45 -0.26 10.49
CA LEU A 77 -0.46 0.31 11.84
C LEU A 77 0.17 -0.72 12.78
N CYS A 78 1.47 -0.55 13.07
CA CYS A 78 2.05 -1.21 14.23
C CYS A 78 1.64 -0.39 15.46
N LYS A 79 0.54 -0.78 16.11
CA LYS A 79 0.28 -0.45 17.51
C LYS A 79 0.14 -1.77 18.26
N ASN A 80 1.14 -2.08 19.09
CA ASN A 80 1.12 -3.12 20.12
C ASN A 80 0.31 -4.37 19.75
N ASN A 81 0.84 -5.16 18.81
CA ASN A 81 0.45 -6.55 18.50
C ASN A 81 -1.06 -6.86 18.38
N VAL A 82 -1.89 -5.87 18.10
CA VAL A 82 -3.31 -6.01 17.77
C VAL A 82 -3.56 -5.13 16.57
N LEU A 83 -4.17 -5.70 15.52
CA LEU A 83 -4.58 -5.01 14.29
C LEU A 83 -5.64 -3.93 14.65
N SER A 84 -5.18 -2.81 15.22
CA SER A 84 -6.05 -1.82 15.82
C SER A 84 -6.38 -0.73 14.81
N LYS A 85 -7.65 -0.74 14.41
CA LYS A 85 -8.42 0.27 13.65
C LYS A 85 -8.34 0.15 12.11
N PRO A 86 -9.44 0.44 11.39
CA PRO A 86 -9.44 0.55 9.94
C PRO A 86 -8.48 1.69 9.57
N PRO A 87 -7.38 1.40 8.86
CA PRO A 87 -6.42 2.42 8.48
C PRO A 87 -7.05 3.35 7.44
N HIS A 88 -6.65 4.62 7.45
CA HIS A 88 -6.98 5.57 6.38
C HIS A 88 -6.63 4.93 5.03
N ARG A 89 -7.66 4.67 4.22
CA ARG A 89 -7.55 3.98 2.94
C ARG A 89 -7.49 5.02 1.84
N MET A 90 -6.34 5.15 1.18
CA MET A 90 -6.24 5.94 -0.04
C MET A 90 -6.67 5.06 -1.21
N ILE A 91 -7.89 5.28 -1.70
CA ILE A 91 -8.44 4.64 -2.89
C ILE A 91 -7.88 5.35 -4.12
N MET A 92 -7.06 4.65 -4.91
CA MET A 92 -6.40 5.17 -6.11
C MET A 92 -7.33 5.25 -7.33
N GLY A 93 -8.65 5.15 -7.12
CA GLY A 93 -9.62 4.87 -8.18
C GLY A 93 -10.92 5.68 -8.14
N GLN A 94 -10.97 6.85 -7.49
CA GLN A 94 -12.12 7.77 -7.61
C GLN A 94 -11.83 8.98 -8.51
N TRP A 95 -11.20 8.73 -9.65
CA TRP A 95 -11.20 9.66 -10.78
C TRP A 95 -11.43 8.86 -12.06
N TYR A 96 -12.68 8.41 -12.22
CA TYR A 96 -13.41 8.28 -13.48
C TYR A 96 -14.90 8.37 -13.15
#